data_AF-A0A7X8WH33-F1
#
_entry.id   AF-A0A7X8WH33-F1
#
_cell.length_a   1.000
_cell.length_b   1.000
_cell.length_c   1.000
_cell.angle_alpha   90.00
_cell.angle_beta   90.00
_cell.angle_gamma   90.00
#
_symmetry.space_group_name_H-M   'P 1'
#
loop_
_entity.id
_entity.type
_entity.pdbx_description
1 polymer ?
#
loop_
_entity_poly.entity_id
_entity_poly.type
_entity_poly.pdbx_seq_one_letter_code
_entity_poly.pdbx_strand_id
1 'polypeptide(L)'
;VLTLVSQTVSNLTLPDKGPKGSTITWESFNTEVITHKGVVTRGEEDVIVTMVATVSYGDFSDIKEFQVKVLAKSTTPVMEYYAEAEGLVGQALEEALRKIITETHTTKITYKNLGNYFPQTDYDPNNPSVMLLFYTRLSASDNTWNKEHVWPDSRGGNTAENDLHHIRPTVNSVNSARGNFTIGTVTSGKKEIVYKGINTGNYIGGNRFEPADEIKGDVARIIFYCATRYASLDIVSSGVAVLETLLEWNMMDAPDAYEINRNEAIYRIQGNRNPFIDNPEFANLIWG
;
A
#
# COMPACT_ATOMS: atom_id res chain seq x y z
N VAL A 1 -22.73 10.99 -16.67
CA VAL A 1 -22.02 10.29 -17.77
C VAL A 1 -21.47 9.00 -17.21
N LEU A 2 -21.77 7.85 -17.83
CA LEU A 2 -21.21 6.58 -17.38
C LEU A 2 -19.71 6.52 -17.70
N THR A 3 -18.90 6.18 -16.71
CA THR A 3 -17.43 6.11 -16.79
C THR A 3 -16.95 4.78 -16.23
N LEU A 4 -15.83 4.31 -16.77
CA LEU A 4 -15.09 3.14 -16.27
C LEU A 4 -13.60 3.49 -16.34
N VAL A 5 -12.80 2.89 -15.47
CA VAL A 5 -11.34 3.04 -15.50
C VAL A 5 -10.76 2.52 -16.82
N SER A 6 -9.75 3.18 -17.36
CA SER A 6 -9.08 2.73 -18.59
C SER A 6 -8.01 1.67 -18.32
N GLN A 7 -7.61 1.47 -17.06
CA GLN A 7 -6.64 0.47 -16.64
C GLN A 7 -6.94 -0.02 -15.21
N THR A 8 -6.62 -1.29 -14.90
CA THR A 8 -6.83 -1.86 -13.57
C THR A 8 -5.87 -3.02 -13.24
N VAL A 9 -5.65 -3.24 -11.95
CA VAL A 9 -5.04 -4.45 -11.36
C VAL A 9 -5.99 -5.17 -10.38
N SER A 10 -7.21 -4.65 -10.22
CA SER A 10 -8.21 -5.12 -9.26
C SER A 10 -9.60 -5.21 -9.91
N ASN A 11 -10.54 -5.81 -9.18
CA ASN A 11 -11.92 -5.94 -9.63
C ASN A 11 -12.55 -4.57 -9.96
N LEU A 12 -13.37 -4.53 -10.99
CA LEU A 12 -14.14 -3.36 -11.40
C LEU A 12 -15.44 -3.25 -10.60
N THR A 13 -15.74 -2.05 -10.10
CA THR A 13 -17.08 -1.73 -9.60
C THR A 13 -17.98 -1.34 -10.75
N LEU A 14 -18.95 -2.20 -11.08
CA LEU A 14 -19.87 -2.01 -12.19
C LEU A 14 -21.25 -1.58 -11.67
N PRO A 15 -21.72 -0.34 -11.92
CA PRO A 15 -23.05 0.07 -11.51
C PRO A 15 -24.13 -0.68 -12.30
N ASP A 16 -25.19 -1.12 -11.63
CA ASP A 16 -26.37 -1.76 -12.23
C ASP A 16 -27.56 -0.81 -12.40
N LYS A 17 -27.44 0.41 -11.85
CA LYS A 17 -28.44 1.48 -11.90
C LYS A 17 -27.82 2.80 -12.35
N GLY A 18 -28.57 3.53 -13.17
CA GLY A 18 -28.28 4.90 -13.52
C GLY A 18 -29.29 5.89 -12.93
N PRO A 19 -29.13 7.20 -13.21
CA PRO A 19 -30.07 8.23 -12.77
C PRO A 19 -31.50 7.94 -13.22
N LYS A 20 -32.48 8.38 -12.42
CA LYS A 20 -33.92 8.20 -12.71
C LYS A 20 -34.38 6.75 -12.82
N GLY A 21 -33.61 5.79 -12.30
CA GLY A 21 -33.99 4.38 -12.24
C GLY A 21 -33.69 3.58 -13.50
N SER A 22 -32.88 4.10 -14.43
CA SER A 22 -32.37 3.32 -15.56
C SER A 22 -31.58 2.11 -15.07
N THR A 23 -31.63 1.02 -15.81
CA THR A 23 -30.85 -0.20 -15.55
C THR A 23 -29.61 -0.22 -16.41
N ILE A 24 -28.52 -0.75 -15.88
CA ILE A 24 -27.27 -0.93 -16.60
C ILE A 24 -26.89 -2.40 -16.53
N THR A 25 -26.68 -3.03 -17.68
CA THR A 25 -26.15 -4.39 -17.78
C THR A 25 -24.79 -4.36 -18.44
N TRP A 26 -23.91 -5.26 -18.02
CA TRP A 26 -22.51 -5.29 -18.44
C TRP A 26 -22.19 -6.59 -19.17
N GLU A 27 -21.55 -6.46 -20.32
CA GLU A 27 -20.98 -7.56 -21.08
C GLU A 27 -19.46 -7.39 -21.17
N SER A 28 -18.73 -8.48 -20.97
CA SER A 28 -17.28 -8.53 -21.16
C SER A 28 -16.98 -9.37 -22.38
N PHE A 29 -16.10 -8.89 -23.24
CA PHE A 29 -15.68 -9.61 -24.43
C PHE A 29 -14.47 -10.53 -24.14
N ASN A 30 -14.01 -10.59 -22.89
CA ASN A 30 -13.05 -11.59 -22.41
C ASN A 30 -13.33 -11.92 -20.94
N THR A 31 -14.20 -12.91 -20.70
CA THR A 31 -14.64 -13.32 -19.36
C THR A 31 -13.58 -14.06 -18.54
N GLU A 32 -12.51 -14.54 -19.18
CA GLU A 32 -11.38 -15.14 -18.48
C GLU A 32 -10.54 -14.07 -17.75
N VAL A 33 -10.51 -12.84 -18.30
CA VAL A 33 -9.74 -11.70 -17.74
C VAL A 33 -10.62 -10.75 -16.94
N ILE A 34 -11.82 -10.39 -17.42
CA ILE A 34 -12.81 -9.62 -16.66
C ILE A 34 -14.17 -10.28 -16.81
N THR A 35 -14.77 -10.77 -15.73
CA THR A 35 -16.13 -11.32 -15.79
C THR A 35 -17.20 -10.24 -16.02
N HIS A 36 -18.43 -10.62 -16.38
CA HIS A 36 -19.58 -9.70 -16.45
C HIS A 36 -19.88 -8.94 -15.15
N LYS A 37 -19.38 -9.45 -14.00
CA LYS A 37 -19.52 -8.82 -12.69
C LYS A 37 -18.31 -7.97 -12.30
N GLY A 38 -17.34 -7.79 -13.19
CA GLY A 38 -16.15 -7.00 -12.93
C GLY A 38 -15.07 -7.72 -12.13
N VAL A 39 -15.19 -9.03 -11.86
CA VAL A 39 -14.09 -9.80 -11.26
C VAL A 39 -12.95 -9.93 -12.27
N VAL A 40 -11.75 -9.52 -11.87
CA VAL A 40 -10.55 -9.45 -12.71
C VAL A 40 -9.60 -10.59 -12.37
N THR A 41 -9.16 -11.32 -13.40
CA THR A 41 -8.07 -12.30 -13.34
C THR A 41 -6.89 -11.77 -14.12
N ARG A 42 -5.75 -11.58 -13.47
CA ARG A 42 -4.52 -11.09 -14.12
C ARG A 42 -3.69 -12.25 -14.67
N GLY A 43 -3.25 -12.14 -15.92
CA GLY A 43 -2.28 -13.02 -16.59
C GLY A 43 -0.86 -12.45 -16.56
N GLU A 44 0.06 -12.99 -17.36
CA GLU A 44 1.48 -12.56 -17.41
C GLU A 44 1.73 -11.36 -18.34
N GLU A 45 0.76 -10.99 -19.16
CA GLU A 45 0.81 -9.85 -20.08
C GLU A 45 -0.33 -8.88 -19.82
N ASP A 46 -0.15 -7.61 -20.21
CA ASP A 46 -1.22 -6.62 -20.23
C ASP A 46 -2.29 -7.05 -21.23
N VAL A 47 -3.55 -7.10 -20.79
CA VAL A 47 -4.67 -7.46 -21.65
C VAL A 47 -5.67 -6.32 -21.68
N ILE A 48 -6.03 -5.85 -22.88
CA ILE A 48 -7.14 -4.90 -23.05
C ILE A 48 -8.43 -5.70 -23.23
N VAL A 49 -9.40 -5.46 -22.35
CA VAL A 49 -10.74 -6.06 -22.42
C VAL A 49 -11.76 -4.97 -22.76
N THR A 50 -12.59 -5.25 -23.75
CA THR A 50 -13.75 -4.42 -24.08
C THR A 50 -14.90 -4.79 -23.15
N MET A 51 -15.35 -3.80 -22.38
CA MET A 51 -16.56 -3.86 -21.55
C MET A 51 -17.65 -3.04 -22.23
N VAL A 52 -18.83 -3.64 -22.39
CA VAL A 52 -19.99 -3.01 -23.01
C VAL A 52 -21.06 -2.79 -21.95
N ALA A 53 -21.45 -1.54 -21.73
CA ALA A 53 -22.58 -1.19 -20.88
C ALA A 53 -23.81 -0.92 -21.74
N THR A 54 -24.90 -1.64 -21.49
CA THR A 54 -26.22 -1.34 -22.05
C THR A 54 -27.05 -0.62 -21.01
N VAL A 55 -27.42 0.63 -21.29
CA VAL A 55 -28.25 1.46 -20.41
C VAL A 55 -29.67 1.45 -20.94
N SER A 56 -30.64 1.06 -20.13
CA SER A 56 -32.06 0.97 -20.54
C SER A 56 -32.97 1.79 -19.63
N TYR A 57 -33.97 2.43 -20.22
CA TYR A 57 -35.05 3.14 -19.51
C TYR A 57 -36.35 3.05 -20.32
N GLY A 58 -37.31 2.26 -19.86
CA GLY A 58 -38.50 1.92 -20.65
C GLY A 58 -38.11 1.18 -21.93
N ASP A 59 -38.62 1.64 -23.07
CA ASP A 59 -38.33 1.05 -24.39
C ASP A 59 -37.04 1.62 -25.03
N PHE A 60 -36.35 2.54 -24.37
CA PHE A 60 -35.12 3.15 -24.86
C PHE A 60 -33.90 2.40 -24.31
N SER A 61 -32.94 2.13 -25.19
CA SER A 61 -31.62 1.60 -24.83
C SER A 61 -30.51 2.33 -25.55
N ASP A 62 -29.37 2.48 -24.89
CA ASP A 62 -28.14 2.97 -25.49
C ASP A 62 -26.95 2.13 -25.01
N ILE A 63 -25.89 2.08 -25.81
CA ILE A 63 -24.71 1.25 -25.55
C ILE A 63 -23.48 2.12 -25.47
N LYS A 64 -22.61 1.82 -24.50
CA LYS A 64 -21.29 2.44 -24.40
C LYS A 64 -20.21 1.40 -24.18
N GLU A 65 -19.17 1.49 -24.99
CA GLU A 65 -17.98 0.65 -24.91
C GLU A 65 -16.89 1.31 -24.07
N PHE A 66 -16.16 0.48 -23.33
CA PHE A 66 -14.99 0.86 -22.55
C PHE A 66 -13.86 -0.12 -22.83
N GLN A 67 -12.68 0.40 -23.17
CA GLN A 67 -11.47 -0.40 -23.21
C GLN A 67 -10.78 -0.33 -21.85
N VAL A 68 -10.66 -1.47 -21.17
CA VAL A 68 -10.01 -1.58 -19.86
C VAL A 68 -8.74 -2.40 -20.01
N LYS A 69 -7.58 -1.80 -19.78
CA LYS A 69 -6.31 -2.51 -19.71
C LYS A 69 -6.13 -3.17 -18.34
N VAL A 70 -6.24 -4.48 -18.27
CA VAL A 70 -5.82 -5.26 -17.10
C VAL A 70 -4.31 -5.43 -17.17
N LEU A 71 -3.61 -4.88 -16.18
CA LEU A 71 -2.15 -4.98 -16.16
C LEU A 71 -1.72 -6.40 -15.76
N ALA A 72 -0.68 -6.90 -16.43
CA ALA A 72 -0.03 -8.17 -16.13
C ALA A 72 0.24 -8.35 -14.63
N LYS A 73 0.20 -9.58 -14.12
CA LYS A 73 0.89 -9.94 -12.88
C LYS A 73 2.35 -9.59 -13.06
N SER A 74 2.93 -8.96 -12.06
CA SER A 74 4.34 -8.60 -12.09
C SER A 74 5.16 -9.86 -11.82
N THR A 75 5.51 -10.63 -12.86
CA THR A 75 6.34 -11.85 -12.73
C THR A 75 7.68 -11.74 -13.45
N THR A 76 7.80 -10.91 -14.49
CA THR A 76 9.04 -10.80 -15.28
C THR A 76 9.96 -9.65 -14.83
N PRO A 77 9.48 -8.42 -14.51
CA PRO A 77 10.34 -7.33 -14.05
C PRO A 77 10.81 -7.45 -12.60
N VAL A 78 10.04 -8.14 -11.76
CA VAL A 78 10.31 -8.27 -10.31
C VAL A 78 11.30 -9.40 -10.03
N MET A 79 11.20 -10.51 -10.77
CA MET A 79 12.14 -11.64 -10.64
C MET A 79 13.55 -11.23 -11.07
N GLU A 80 13.70 -10.48 -12.17
CA GLU A 80 15.01 -9.93 -12.56
C GLU A 80 15.53 -8.91 -11.53
N TYR A 81 14.66 -8.04 -11.01
CA TYR A 81 15.04 -7.06 -9.99
C TYR A 81 15.60 -7.71 -8.71
N TYR A 82 15.11 -8.91 -8.35
CA TYR A 82 15.57 -9.68 -7.18
C TYR A 82 16.45 -10.88 -7.52
N ALA A 83 17.02 -10.97 -8.73
CA ALA A 83 17.80 -12.13 -9.16
C ALA A 83 18.97 -12.45 -8.21
N GLU A 84 19.65 -11.44 -7.66
CA GLU A 84 20.75 -11.64 -6.69
C GLU A 84 20.29 -12.18 -5.33
N ALA A 85 19.00 -12.13 -5.03
CA ALA A 85 18.40 -12.62 -3.79
C ALA A 85 17.86 -14.06 -3.92
N GLU A 86 17.84 -14.63 -5.12
CA GLU A 86 17.23 -15.94 -5.38
C GLU A 86 17.92 -17.06 -4.57
N GLY A 87 17.09 -17.85 -3.86
CA GLY A 87 17.55 -19.00 -3.06
C GLY A 87 18.33 -18.64 -1.79
N LEU A 88 18.53 -17.36 -1.48
CA LEU A 88 19.19 -16.92 -0.26
C LEU A 88 18.22 -16.92 0.93
N VAL A 89 18.78 -17.03 2.15
CA VAL A 89 18.07 -16.93 3.42
C VAL A 89 18.91 -16.21 4.47
N GLY A 90 18.30 -15.82 5.59
CA GLY A 90 18.96 -15.18 6.72
C GLY A 90 19.73 -13.92 6.34
N GLN A 91 20.91 -13.75 6.95
CA GLN A 91 21.77 -12.58 6.71
C GLN A 91 22.18 -12.43 5.23
N ALA A 92 22.39 -13.53 4.51
CA ALA A 92 22.77 -13.47 3.10
C ALA A 92 21.65 -12.86 2.23
N LEU A 93 20.39 -13.24 2.50
CA LEU A 93 19.23 -12.63 1.84
C LEU A 93 19.09 -11.15 2.22
N GLU A 94 19.22 -10.83 3.50
CA GLU A 94 19.14 -9.44 3.97
C GLU A 94 20.21 -8.54 3.31
N GLU A 95 21.45 -9.01 3.19
CA GLU A 95 22.54 -8.28 2.55
C GLU A 95 22.34 -8.11 1.04
N ALA A 96 21.85 -9.15 0.34
CA ALA A 96 21.51 -9.07 -1.08
C ALA A 96 20.39 -8.05 -1.33
N LEU A 97 19.31 -8.10 -0.55
CA LEU A 97 18.22 -7.13 -0.64
C LEU A 97 18.71 -5.72 -0.30
N ARG A 98 19.52 -5.55 0.75
CA ARG A 98 20.11 -4.26 1.11
C ARG A 98 20.90 -3.67 -0.06
N LYS A 99 21.71 -4.47 -0.74
CA LYS A 99 22.47 -4.05 -1.92
C LYS A 99 21.53 -3.58 -3.03
N ILE A 100 20.56 -4.41 -3.43
CA ILE A 100 19.58 -4.10 -4.48
C ILE A 100 18.85 -2.78 -4.19
N ILE A 101 18.26 -2.64 -3.00
CA ILE A 101 17.50 -1.43 -2.63
C ILE A 101 18.43 -0.21 -2.60
N THR A 102 19.68 -0.38 -2.16
CA THR A 102 20.65 0.72 -2.06
C THR A 102 21.08 1.22 -3.43
N GLU A 103 21.45 0.33 -4.33
CA GLU A 103 21.97 0.65 -5.66
C GLU A 103 20.87 1.19 -6.59
N THR A 104 19.65 0.68 -6.46
CA THR A 104 18.51 1.10 -7.30
C THR A 104 17.83 2.39 -6.82
N HIS A 105 18.10 2.84 -5.59
CA HIS A 105 17.55 4.10 -5.06
C HIS A 105 18.33 5.30 -5.62
N THR A 106 18.07 5.59 -6.89
CA THR A 106 18.77 6.58 -7.73
C THR A 106 18.30 8.02 -7.52
N THR A 107 17.06 8.23 -7.07
CA THR A 107 16.51 9.57 -6.82
C THR A 107 16.29 9.81 -5.33
N LYS A 108 17.06 10.74 -4.75
CA LYS A 108 16.92 11.15 -3.34
C LYS A 108 16.03 12.38 -3.23
N ILE A 109 14.90 12.22 -2.54
CA ILE A 109 13.97 13.31 -2.25
C ILE A 109 14.43 14.04 -0.99
N THR A 110 14.23 15.35 -0.90
CA THR A 110 14.48 16.07 0.36
C THR A 110 13.26 15.97 1.27
N TYR A 111 13.47 16.01 2.58
CA TYR A 111 12.37 15.99 3.56
C TYR A 111 11.27 17.01 3.26
N LYS A 112 11.69 18.23 2.87
CA LYS A 112 10.80 19.33 2.47
C LYS A 112 9.90 18.95 1.29
N ASN A 113 10.40 18.17 0.34
CA ASN A 113 9.72 17.88 -0.92
C ASN A 113 8.88 16.60 -0.90
N LEU A 114 8.95 15.77 0.15
CA LEU A 114 8.15 14.53 0.26
C LEU A 114 6.65 14.77 0.00
N GLY A 115 6.11 15.88 0.52
CA GLY A 115 4.69 16.22 0.37
C GLY A 115 4.23 16.39 -1.09
N ASN A 116 5.16 16.68 -2.02
CA ASN A 116 4.83 16.82 -3.44
C ASN A 116 4.57 15.47 -4.12
N TYR A 117 4.98 14.36 -3.49
CA TYR A 117 4.86 13.00 -4.03
C TYR A 117 3.70 12.21 -3.41
N PHE A 118 3.23 12.57 -2.21
CA PHE A 118 2.09 11.89 -1.60
C PHE A 118 0.80 11.89 -2.44
N PRO A 119 0.46 12.92 -3.23
CA PRO A 119 -0.67 12.82 -4.17
C PRO A 119 -0.50 11.76 -5.26
N GLN A 120 0.73 11.26 -5.49
CA GLN A 120 1.02 10.20 -6.46
C GLN A 120 1.12 8.82 -5.79
N THR A 121 1.66 8.76 -4.56
CA THR A 121 1.93 7.51 -3.84
C THR A 121 0.83 7.10 -2.88
N ASP A 122 0.02 8.04 -2.41
CA ASP A 122 -0.95 7.88 -1.33
C ASP A 122 -2.31 8.50 -1.71
N TYR A 123 -2.70 8.47 -2.99
CA TYR A 123 -4.01 8.94 -3.46
C TYR A 123 -5.14 8.02 -3.00
N ASP A 124 -6.33 8.56 -2.75
CA ASP A 124 -7.51 7.73 -2.47
C ASP A 124 -8.00 7.04 -3.77
N PRO A 125 -8.03 5.70 -3.84
CA PRO A 125 -8.48 4.98 -5.04
C PRO A 125 -9.92 5.32 -5.45
N ASN A 126 -10.77 5.70 -4.50
CA ASN A 126 -12.17 6.08 -4.75
C ASN A 126 -12.32 7.56 -5.11
N ASN A 127 -11.30 8.38 -4.81
CA ASN A 127 -11.24 9.78 -5.18
C ASN A 127 -9.78 10.23 -5.43
N PRO A 128 -9.22 9.97 -6.63
CA PRO A 128 -7.79 10.22 -6.90
C PRO A 128 -7.35 11.70 -6.84
N SER A 129 -8.28 12.64 -6.59
CA SER A 129 -7.96 14.05 -6.39
C SER A 129 -7.49 14.40 -4.97
N VAL A 130 -7.59 13.45 -4.04
CA VAL A 130 -7.25 13.63 -2.62
C VAL A 130 -6.36 12.48 -2.13
N MET A 131 -5.70 12.68 -0.98
CA MET A 131 -4.84 11.65 -0.38
C MET A 131 -5.61 10.77 0.60
N LEU A 132 -5.22 9.52 0.74
CA LEU A 132 -5.69 8.59 1.77
C LEU A 132 -4.69 8.56 2.92
N LEU A 133 -5.10 9.03 4.10
CA LEU A 133 -4.22 9.18 5.26
C LEU A 133 -3.99 7.83 5.97
N PHE A 134 -2.73 7.45 6.13
CA PHE A 134 -2.27 6.09 6.39
C PHE A 134 -2.98 5.38 7.55
N TYR A 135 -2.86 5.89 8.77
CA TYR A 135 -3.43 5.19 9.94
C TYR A 135 -4.96 5.21 9.99
N THR A 136 -5.61 6.20 9.37
CA THR A 136 -7.06 6.38 9.48
C THR A 136 -7.84 5.90 8.26
N ARG A 137 -7.16 5.66 7.13
CA ARG A 137 -7.76 5.42 5.81
C ARG A 137 -8.84 6.45 5.43
N LEU A 138 -8.69 7.69 5.90
CA LEU A 138 -9.59 8.80 5.59
C LEU A 138 -9.02 9.65 4.46
N SER A 139 -9.89 10.07 3.55
CA SER A 139 -9.53 11.00 2.48
C SER A 139 -9.25 12.39 3.05
N ALA A 140 -8.20 13.06 2.57
CA ALA A 140 -7.81 14.40 2.96
C ALA A 140 -7.53 15.27 1.73
N SER A 141 -8.29 16.36 1.60
CA SER A 141 -8.18 17.36 0.53
C SER A 141 -7.44 18.63 0.96
N ASP A 142 -7.01 18.71 2.22
CA ASP A 142 -6.41 19.90 2.83
C ASP A 142 -5.05 19.56 3.46
N ASN A 143 -4.46 20.53 4.18
CA ASN A 143 -3.18 20.37 4.87
C ASN A 143 -3.32 19.83 6.31
N THR A 144 -4.37 19.07 6.63
CA THR A 144 -4.57 18.51 7.99
C THR A 144 -3.73 17.24 8.28
N TRP A 145 -2.70 17.00 7.48
CA TRP A 145 -1.83 15.84 7.55
C TRP A 145 -0.40 16.19 8.00
N ASN A 146 0.28 15.21 8.60
CA ASN A 146 1.70 15.23 8.94
C ASN A 146 2.44 14.11 8.21
N LYS A 147 3.77 14.21 8.18
CA LYS A 147 4.67 13.14 7.76
C LYS A 147 4.85 12.16 8.92
N GLU A 148 4.29 10.98 8.78
CA GLU A 148 4.53 9.86 9.69
C GLU A 148 5.88 9.24 9.40
N HIS A 149 6.73 9.19 10.42
CA HIS A 149 7.92 8.34 10.45
C HIS A 149 7.51 7.02 11.09
N VAL A 150 7.12 6.03 10.28
CA VAL A 150 6.65 4.73 10.78
C VAL A 150 7.73 4.07 11.65
N TRP A 151 9.00 4.19 11.27
CA TRP A 151 10.12 4.08 12.21
C TRP A 151 10.36 5.46 12.85
N PRO A 152 10.04 5.69 14.14
CA PRO A 152 10.13 7.02 14.74
C PRO A 152 11.56 7.58 14.66
N ASP A 153 11.71 8.84 14.24
CA ASP A 153 13.04 9.49 14.13
C ASP A 153 13.81 9.47 15.45
N SER A 154 13.12 9.67 16.57
CA SER A 154 13.72 9.57 17.93
C SER A 154 14.37 8.22 18.24
N ARG A 155 14.06 7.18 17.45
CA ARG A 155 14.62 5.82 17.55
C ARG A 155 15.47 5.43 16.34
N GLY A 156 15.41 6.19 15.24
CA GLY A 156 16.12 5.93 13.99
C GLY A 156 17.23 6.93 13.65
N GLY A 157 17.38 8.00 14.44
CA GLY A 157 18.44 9.00 14.26
C GLY A 157 18.41 9.72 12.91
N ASN A 158 17.21 9.96 12.36
CA ASN A 158 16.97 10.59 11.05
C ASN A 158 17.51 9.80 9.84
N THR A 159 17.94 8.55 10.02
CA THR A 159 18.58 7.74 8.97
C THR A 159 17.72 7.55 7.71
N ALA A 160 16.39 7.49 7.89
CA ALA A 160 15.42 7.19 6.83
C ALA A 160 14.40 8.33 6.62
N GLU A 161 14.72 9.57 7.04
CA GLU A 161 13.75 10.67 7.15
C GLU A 161 13.08 11.07 5.83
N ASN A 162 13.69 10.73 4.70
CA ASN A 162 13.32 11.19 3.36
C ASN A 162 13.01 10.08 2.35
N ASP A 163 12.79 8.85 2.83
CA ASP A 163 12.43 7.72 1.97
C ASP A 163 10.92 7.52 1.91
N LEU A 164 10.32 7.56 0.72
CA LEU A 164 8.89 7.38 0.51
C LEU A 164 8.42 5.97 0.90
N HIS A 165 9.27 4.94 0.87
CA HIS A 165 8.88 3.62 1.40
C HIS A 165 8.67 3.65 2.91
N HIS A 166 9.28 4.61 3.61
CA HIS A 166 9.16 4.79 5.05
C HIS A 166 8.09 5.83 5.43
N ILE A 167 8.11 7.00 4.80
CA ILE A 167 7.29 8.13 5.23
C ILE A 167 5.89 8.06 4.64
N ARG A 168 4.86 8.19 5.50
CA ARG A 168 3.44 8.18 5.11
C ARG A 168 2.74 9.51 5.45
N PRO A 169 1.76 9.98 4.66
CA PRO A 169 0.87 11.05 5.12
C PRO A 169 -0.12 10.49 6.15
N THR A 170 -0.31 11.18 7.26
CA THR A 170 -1.26 10.75 8.30
C THR A 170 -1.91 11.93 9.00
N VAL A 171 -2.99 11.71 9.74
CA VAL A 171 -3.66 12.76 10.52
C VAL A 171 -2.75 13.26 11.66
N ASN A 172 -2.61 14.59 11.82
CA ASN A 172 -1.75 15.24 12.84
C ASN A 172 -1.97 14.72 14.27
N SER A 173 -3.23 14.58 14.69
CA SER A 173 -3.56 14.12 16.04
C SER A 173 -3.28 12.62 16.23
N VAL A 174 -3.41 11.82 15.16
CA VAL A 174 -3.14 10.37 15.20
C VAL A 174 -1.63 10.12 15.23
N ASN A 175 -0.85 10.86 14.44
CA ASN A 175 0.62 10.87 14.53
C ASN A 175 1.10 11.25 15.94
N SER A 176 0.58 12.35 16.49
CA SER A 176 0.88 12.76 17.87
C SER A 176 0.53 11.69 18.90
N ALA A 177 -0.62 11.02 18.75
CA ALA A 177 -1.05 9.97 19.67
C ALA A 177 -0.22 8.68 19.54
N ARG A 178 0.22 8.33 18.32
CA ARG A 178 1.10 7.20 18.04
C ARG A 178 2.48 7.39 18.67
N GLY A 179 2.99 8.63 18.66
CA GLY A 179 4.24 9.00 19.33
C GLY A 179 5.44 8.19 18.82
N ASN A 180 6.26 7.67 19.75
CA ASN A 180 7.38 6.78 19.45
C ASN A 180 7.23 5.39 20.10
N PHE A 181 5.97 5.01 20.39
CA PHE A 181 5.66 3.75 21.04
C PHE A 181 6.16 2.55 20.24
N THR A 182 6.45 1.46 20.97
CA THR A 182 6.89 0.20 20.36
C THR A 182 5.75 -0.38 19.52
N ILE A 183 6.01 -0.67 18.26
CA ILE A 183 5.01 -1.27 17.38
C ILE A 183 4.77 -2.71 17.83
N GLY A 184 3.51 -3.05 18.06
CA GLY A 184 3.08 -4.40 18.41
C GLY A 184 1.75 -4.40 19.15
N THR A 185 1.17 -5.59 19.34
CA THR A 185 -0.14 -5.76 19.99
C THR A 185 -0.15 -5.12 21.39
N VAL A 186 -1.19 -4.32 21.67
CA VAL A 186 -1.32 -3.67 22.97
C VAL A 186 -1.88 -4.67 23.98
N THR A 187 -1.04 -5.07 24.94
CA THR A 187 -1.36 -6.10 25.94
C THR A 187 -1.87 -5.56 27.27
N SER A 188 -1.77 -4.26 27.51
CA SER A 188 -2.23 -3.62 28.75
C SER A 188 -2.68 -2.17 28.51
N GLY A 189 -3.73 -1.74 29.20
CA GLY A 189 -4.23 -0.36 29.09
C GLY A 189 -4.68 0.02 27.67
N LYS A 190 -5.22 -0.94 26.91
CA LYS A 190 -5.62 -0.75 25.50
C LYS A 190 -6.63 0.38 25.38
N LYS A 191 -6.21 1.45 24.70
CA LYS A 191 -7.03 2.62 24.42
C LYS A 191 -7.01 2.89 22.93
N GLU A 192 -8.20 2.98 22.35
CA GLU A 192 -8.34 3.33 20.94
C GLU A 192 -8.06 4.83 20.70
N ILE A 193 -7.37 5.13 19.61
CA ILE A 193 -7.20 6.49 19.10
C ILE A 193 -8.48 6.88 18.37
N VAL A 194 -9.08 7.98 18.79
CA VAL A 194 -10.31 8.54 18.20
C VAL A 194 -9.96 9.82 17.44
N TYR A 195 -10.46 9.95 16.22
CA TYR A 195 -10.33 11.16 15.42
C TYR A 195 -11.71 11.69 15.02
N LYS A 196 -12.02 12.94 15.37
CA LYS A 196 -13.32 13.58 15.11
C LYS A 196 -14.54 12.75 15.57
N GLY A 197 -14.40 12.05 16.70
CA GLY A 197 -15.44 11.19 17.26
C GLY A 197 -15.58 9.81 16.59
N ILE A 198 -14.68 9.49 15.64
CA ILE A 198 -14.64 8.20 14.94
C ILE A 198 -13.47 7.37 15.48
N ASN A 199 -13.78 6.13 15.82
CA ASN A 199 -12.84 5.09 16.18
C ASN A 199 -11.96 4.74 14.98
N THR A 200 -10.64 4.86 15.13
CA THR A 200 -9.70 4.69 14.02
C THR A 200 -9.22 3.25 13.84
N GLY A 201 -9.54 2.34 14.76
CA GLY A 201 -8.98 0.99 14.79
C GLY A 201 -7.53 0.93 15.29
N ASN A 202 -6.86 2.07 15.51
CA ASN A 202 -5.50 2.10 16.06
C ASN A 202 -5.56 2.23 17.58
N TYR A 203 -4.67 1.53 18.28
CA TYR A 203 -4.63 1.48 19.73
C TYR A 203 -3.27 1.86 20.28
N ILE A 204 -3.28 2.43 21.47
CA ILE A 204 -2.10 2.65 22.32
C ILE A 204 -2.32 2.05 23.70
N GLY A 205 -1.23 1.66 24.36
CA GLY A 205 -1.27 1.17 25.74
C GLY A 205 0.00 0.42 26.10
N GLY A 206 0.45 0.49 27.37
CA GLY A 206 1.64 -0.22 27.82
C GLY A 206 2.91 0.11 27.02
N ASN A 207 3.08 1.37 26.59
CA ASN A 207 4.18 1.83 25.71
C ASN A 207 4.20 1.19 24.31
N ARG A 208 3.05 0.70 23.84
CA ARG A 208 2.86 0.08 22.54
C ARG A 208 1.86 0.83 21.68
N PHE A 209 2.06 0.70 20.37
CA PHE A 209 1.11 1.11 19.33
C PHE A 209 0.74 -0.12 18.50
N GLU A 210 -0.55 -0.38 18.41
CA GLU A 210 -1.15 -1.43 17.58
C GLU A 210 -1.99 -0.74 16.49
N PRO A 211 -1.60 -0.83 15.21
CA PRO A 211 -2.38 -0.23 14.14
C PRO A 211 -3.67 -1.01 13.88
N ALA A 212 -4.57 -0.43 13.10
CA ALA A 212 -5.78 -1.09 12.62
C ALA A 212 -5.47 -2.41 11.87
N ASP A 213 -6.39 -3.37 11.91
CA ASP A 213 -6.13 -4.73 11.40
C ASP A 213 -5.77 -4.74 9.91
N GLU A 214 -6.41 -3.88 9.11
CA GLU A 214 -6.23 -3.74 7.67
C GLU A 214 -4.93 -3.03 7.24
N ILE A 215 -4.08 -2.62 8.20
CA ILE A 215 -2.78 -1.97 7.90
C ILE A 215 -1.62 -2.59 8.69
N LYS A 216 -1.86 -3.69 9.41
CA LYS A 216 -0.86 -4.35 10.25
C LYS A 216 0.32 -4.85 9.42
N GLY A 217 0.04 -5.41 8.25
CA GLY A 217 1.02 -5.87 7.27
C GLY A 217 1.79 -4.71 6.67
N ASP A 218 1.11 -3.62 6.30
CA ASP A 218 1.75 -2.42 5.75
C ASP A 218 2.81 -1.86 6.73
N VAL A 219 2.45 -1.73 8.00
CA VAL A 219 3.38 -1.27 9.04
C VAL A 219 4.56 -2.23 9.19
N ALA A 220 4.31 -3.55 9.19
CA ALA A 220 5.37 -4.55 9.29
C ALA A 220 6.36 -4.46 8.13
N ARG A 221 5.87 -4.40 6.89
CA ARG A 221 6.69 -4.33 5.67
C ARG A 221 7.48 -3.02 5.57
N ILE A 222 6.96 -1.92 6.10
CA ILE A 222 7.73 -0.67 6.21
C ILE A 222 8.88 -0.81 7.21
N ILE A 223 8.66 -1.43 8.37
CA ILE A 223 9.72 -1.64 9.37
C ILE A 223 10.78 -2.62 8.87
N PHE A 224 10.39 -3.72 8.22
CA PHE A 224 11.33 -4.65 7.58
C PHE A 224 12.17 -3.95 6.52
N TYR A 225 11.54 -3.14 5.65
CA TYR A 225 12.24 -2.33 4.68
C TYR A 225 13.30 -1.42 5.31
N CYS A 226 12.93 -0.69 6.37
CA CYS A 226 13.85 0.22 7.06
C CYS A 226 15.06 -0.55 7.62
N ALA A 227 14.83 -1.69 8.28
CA ALA A 227 15.91 -2.50 8.86
C ALA A 227 16.84 -3.08 7.80
N THR A 228 16.30 -3.56 6.68
CA THR A 228 17.11 -4.06 5.57
C THR A 228 17.86 -2.95 4.87
N ARG A 229 17.21 -1.83 4.50
CA ARG A 229 17.82 -0.75 3.73
C ARG A 229 18.91 -0.02 4.51
N TYR A 230 18.74 0.16 5.81
CA TYR A 230 19.61 0.97 6.63
C TYR A 230 20.25 0.13 7.72
N ALA A 231 21.50 -0.29 7.51
CA ALA A 231 22.22 -1.19 8.42
C ALA A 231 22.37 -0.68 9.86
N SER A 232 22.16 0.61 10.13
CA SER A 232 22.13 1.19 11.48
C SER A 232 20.77 1.05 12.19
N LEU A 233 19.73 0.60 11.49
CA LEU A 233 18.39 0.39 12.02
C LEU A 233 18.18 -1.10 12.27
N ASP A 234 18.16 -1.49 13.54
CA ASP A 234 17.92 -2.88 13.95
C ASP A 234 16.63 -2.98 14.77
N ILE A 235 15.75 -3.92 14.42
CA ILE A 235 14.39 -4.01 14.98
C ILE A 235 14.44 -4.31 16.48
N VAL A 236 15.26 -5.30 16.86
CA VAL A 236 15.27 -5.87 18.21
C VAL A 236 16.00 -4.96 19.19
N SER A 237 17.23 -4.55 18.87
CA SER A 237 18.07 -3.73 19.76
C SER A 237 17.55 -2.31 19.92
N SER A 238 16.93 -1.72 18.88
CA SER A 238 16.25 -0.43 19.01
C SER A 238 14.95 -0.55 19.82
N GLY A 239 14.38 -1.76 19.90
CA GLY A 239 13.06 -2.07 20.43
C GLY A 239 11.91 -1.43 19.65
N VAL A 240 12.13 -0.97 18.41
CA VAL A 240 11.14 -0.20 17.64
C VAL A 240 9.82 -0.95 17.47
N ALA A 241 9.91 -2.27 17.39
CA ALA A 241 8.81 -3.18 17.25
C ALA A 241 9.09 -4.51 17.94
N VAL A 242 8.05 -5.31 18.19
CA VAL A 242 8.20 -6.73 18.51
C VAL A 242 8.28 -7.52 17.22
N LEU A 243 9.46 -8.08 16.93
CA LEU A 243 9.76 -8.79 15.68
C LEU A 243 8.75 -9.91 15.38
N GLU A 244 8.47 -10.78 16.35
CA GLU A 244 7.49 -11.87 16.20
C GLU A 244 6.10 -11.35 15.79
N THR A 245 5.67 -10.23 16.37
CA THR A 245 4.40 -9.60 16.01
C THR A 245 4.41 -9.04 14.59
N LEU A 246 5.54 -8.49 14.13
CA LEU A 246 5.64 -8.02 12.74
C LEU A 246 5.58 -9.17 11.73
N LEU A 247 6.22 -10.31 12.04
CA LEU A 247 6.18 -11.50 11.19
C LEU A 247 4.75 -12.06 11.10
N GLU A 248 4.06 -12.12 12.23
CA GLU A 248 2.65 -12.53 12.30
C GLU A 248 1.75 -11.58 11.48
N TRP A 249 1.89 -10.27 11.67
CA TRP A 249 1.12 -9.25 10.97
C TRP A 249 1.34 -9.27 9.46
N ASN A 250 2.58 -9.44 9.02
CA ASN A 250 2.91 -9.56 7.61
C ASN A 250 2.26 -10.77 6.93
N MET A 251 2.06 -11.87 7.68
CA MET A 251 1.35 -13.05 7.17
C MET A 251 -0.18 -12.90 7.19
N MET A 252 -0.72 -12.26 8.24
CA MET A 252 -2.18 -12.11 8.40
C MET A 252 -2.77 -11.05 7.46
N ASP A 253 -2.01 -9.99 7.17
CA ASP A 253 -2.41 -8.87 6.32
C ASP A 253 -1.49 -8.81 5.10
N ALA A 254 -1.83 -9.60 4.08
CA ALA A 254 -1.07 -9.67 2.83
C ALA A 254 -1.13 -8.35 2.04
N PRO A 255 -0.12 -8.03 1.21
CA PRO A 255 -0.14 -6.81 0.40
C PRO A 255 -1.40 -6.69 -0.45
N ASP A 256 -2.13 -5.58 -0.25
CA ASP A 256 -3.33 -5.27 -1.02
C ASP A 256 -2.99 -4.47 -2.29
N ALA A 257 -4.02 -4.22 -3.11
CA ALA A 257 -3.85 -3.45 -4.34
C ALA A 257 -3.36 -2.01 -4.08
N TYR A 258 -3.73 -1.42 -2.94
CA TYR A 258 -3.31 -0.05 -2.61
C TYR A 258 -1.82 0.00 -2.28
N GLU A 259 -1.34 -0.94 -1.48
CA GLU A 259 0.07 -1.03 -1.08
C GLU A 259 0.98 -1.39 -2.27
N ILE A 260 0.55 -2.33 -3.13
CA ILE A 260 1.25 -2.68 -4.37
C ILE A 260 1.35 -1.47 -5.30
N ASN A 261 0.24 -0.75 -5.52
CA ASN A 261 0.23 0.44 -6.37
C ASN A 261 1.13 1.55 -5.82
N ARG A 262 1.21 1.68 -4.49
CA ARG A 262 2.14 2.60 -3.84
C ARG A 262 3.59 2.21 -4.07
N ASN A 263 3.93 0.92 -3.93
CA ASN A 263 5.29 0.42 -4.21
C ASN A 263 5.70 0.72 -5.65
N GLU A 264 4.79 0.52 -6.62
CA GLU A 264 4.98 0.88 -8.03
C GLU A 264 5.18 2.39 -8.25
N ALA A 265 4.37 3.22 -7.60
CA ALA A 265 4.50 4.67 -7.70
C ALA A 265 5.86 5.15 -7.15
N ILE A 266 6.29 4.60 -6.01
CA ILE A 266 7.59 4.93 -5.41
C ILE A 266 8.73 4.43 -6.27
N TYR A 267 8.63 3.22 -6.83
CA TYR A 267 9.64 2.71 -7.76
C TYR A 267 9.89 3.66 -8.93
N ARG A 268 8.81 4.21 -9.53
CA ARG A 268 8.93 5.20 -10.62
C ARG A 268 9.56 6.52 -10.18
N ILE A 269 9.50 6.85 -8.89
CA ILE A 269 10.03 8.11 -8.33
C ILE A 269 11.47 7.93 -7.84
N GLN A 270 11.72 6.95 -6.96
CA GLN A 270 13.00 6.75 -6.26
C GLN A 270 13.92 5.74 -6.96
N GLY A 271 13.37 4.87 -7.80
CA GLY A 271 14.07 3.78 -8.49
C GLY A 271 14.16 2.48 -7.70
N ASN A 272 13.88 2.48 -6.39
CA ASN A 272 13.93 1.28 -5.55
C ASN A 272 12.54 0.79 -5.14
N ARG A 273 12.44 -0.51 -4.84
CA ARG A 273 11.20 -1.19 -4.41
C ARG A 273 11.31 -1.63 -2.95
N ASN A 274 10.17 -1.77 -2.27
CA ASN A 274 10.11 -2.44 -0.98
C ASN A 274 9.96 -3.97 -1.22
N PRO A 275 11.00 -4.77 -0.97
CA PRO A 275 10.98 -6.19 -1.27
C PRO A 275 9.96 -6.98 -0.45
N PHE A 276 9.57 -6.48 0.72
CA PHE A 276 8.59 -7.15 1.57
C PHE A 276 7.16 -6.92 1.09
N ILE A 277 6.91 -5.91 0.25
CA ILE A 277 5.61 -5.75 -0.46
C ILE A 277 5.56 -6.70 -1.66
N ASP A 278 6.67 -6.83 -2.38
CA ASP A 278 6.74 -7.68 -3.56
C ASP A 278 6.82 -9.17 -3.22
N ASN A 279 7.53 -9.53 -2.15
CA ASN A 279 7.77 -10.89 -1.68
C ASN A 279 7.68 -10.92 -0.13
N PRO A 280 6.47 -10.91 0.44
CA PRO A 280 6.26 -10.88 1.90
C PRO A 280 6.97 -12.01 2.65
N GLU A 281 7.18 -13.16 2.01
CA GLU A 281 7.89 -14.31 2.56
C GLU A 281 9.36 -14.02 2.92
N PHE A 282 9.99 -13.02 2.30
CA PHE A 282 11.37 -12.64 2.63
C PHE A 282 11.53 -12.27 4.10
N ALA A 283 10.48 -11.74 4.75
CA ALA A 283 10.54 -11.42 6.17
C ALA A 283 10.78 -12.70 7.02
N ASN A 284 10.06 -13.79 6.73
CA ASN A 284 10.27 -15.07 7.42
C ASN A 284 11.58 -15.74 6.99
N LEU A 285 12.01 -15.61 5.74
CA LEU A 285 13.31 -16.16 5.31
C LEU A 285 14.50 -15.47 5.98
N ILE A 286 14.36 -14.21 6.42
CA ILE A 286 15.42 -13.48 7.12
C ILE A 286 15.33 -13.67 8.64
N TRP A 287 14.14 -13.53 9.23
CA TRP A 287 13.94 -13.42 10.68
C TRP A 287 13.04 -14.48 11.32
N GLY A 288 12.45 -15.39 10.54
CA GLY A 288 11.53 -16.43 11.00
C GLY A 288 12.19 -17.72 11.46
#